data_AF-A0A8W8MBU4-F1
#
_entry.id   AF-A0A8W8MBU4-F1
#
_cell.length_a   1.000
_cell.length_b   1.000
_cell.length_c   1.000
_cell.angle_alpha   90.00
_cell.angle_beta   90.00
_cell.angle_gamma   90.00
#
_symmetry.space_group_name_H-M   'P 1'
#
loop_
_entity.id
_entity.type
_entity.pdbx_description
1 polymer ?
#
loop_
_entity_poly.entity_id
_entity_poly.type
_entity_poly.pdbx_seq_one_letter_code
_entity_poly.pdbx_strand_id
1 'polypeptide(L)'
;MTAVEYDYDIKTMYKGNPKGRKLIGRGVASSCGPEVLDLNTIYLIYAKTDDEGDFLSIVSYKKMANVTYEDIERMENYYDCSCEISFNNFAPVIGPPGWPSSGLSDPVKEMKECKVPFNYCRRSGYCKNIEGKCTWGNHGECD
;
A
#
# COMPACT_ATOMS: atom_id res chain seq x y z
N MET A 1 -3.93 23.58 -3.90
CA MET A 1 -4.10 22.52 -2.88
C MET A 1 -3.46 23.02 -1.61
N THR A 2 -4.21 23.03 -0.51
CA THR A 2 -3.71 23.45 0.80
C THR A 2 -3.08 22.24 1.49
N ALA A 3 -1.81 22.33 1.84
CA ALA A 3 -1.09 21.30 2.57
C ALA A 3 -1.08 21.64 4.06
N VAL A 4 -1.15 20.62 4.92
CA VAL A 4 -0.95 20.78 6.38
C VAL A 4 0.37 20.13 6.75
N GLU A 5 1.22 20.90 7.42
CA GLU A 5 2.44 20.41 8.03
C GLU A 5 2.16 19.91 9.44
N TYR A 6 2.75 18.77 9.78
CA TYR A 6 2.67 18.15 11.08
C TYR A 6 4.06 18.05 11.70
N ASP A 7 4.18 18.56 12.91
CA ASP A 7 5.25 18.13 13.83
C ASP A 7 4.85 16.79 14.44
N TYR A 8 5.80 15.87 14.54
CA TYR A 8 5.54 14.50 14.98
C TYR A 8 6.72 13.92 15.75
N ASP A 9 6.39 13.04 16.69
CA ASP A 9 7.36 12.20 17.39
C ASP A 9 7.27 10.76 16.92
N ILE A 10 8.41 10.16 16.63
CA ILE A 10 8.49 8.78 16.20
C ILE A 10 8.54 7.87 17.42
N LYS A 11 7.50 7.05 17.61
CA LYS A 11 7.51 6.00 18.65
C LYS A 11 8.19 4.73 18.17
N THR A 12 7.97 4.33 16.92
CA THR A 12 8.54 3.11 16.33
C THR A 12 8.70 3.31 14.83
N MET A 13 9.85 2.88 14.28
CA MET A 13 10.12 2.85 12.84
C MET A 13 10.12 1.43 12.33
N TYR A 14 9.15 1.10 11.48
CA TYR A 14 9.06 -0.21 10.84
C TYR A 14 9.91 -0.29 9.56
N LYS A 15 10.03 0.82 8.81
CA LYS A 15 10.82 0.86 7.58
C LYS A 15 11.32 2.27 7.26
N GLY A 16 12.53 2.35 6.73
CA GLY A 16 13.15 3.58 6.27
C GLY A 16 13.68 4.47 7.40
N ASN A 17 14.06 5.70 7.05
CA ASN A 17 14.53 6.70 8.00
C ASN A 17 14.03 8.09 7.57
N PRO A 18 13.23 8.78 8.40
CA PRO A 18 12.67 10.08 8.07
C PRO A 18 13.70 11.21 8.00
N LYS A 19 14.90 11.03 8.58
CA LYS A 19 16.00 12.02 8.60
C LYS A 19 15.58 13.42 9.08
N GLY A 20 14.65 13.49 10.04
CA GLY A 20 14.17 14.76 10.61
C GLY A 20 13.28 15.59 9.68
N ARG A 21 12.83 15.03 8.55
CA ARG A 21 11.88 15.71 7.65
C ARG A 21 10.54 15.91 8.32
N LYS A 22 9.85 16.99 7.97
CA LYS A 22 8.45 17.22 8.37
C LYS A 22 7.49 16.31 7.61
N LEU A 23 6.35 16.04 8.22
CA LEU A 23 5.27 15.26 7.63
C LEU A 23 4.22 16.20 7.04
N ILE A 24 3.75 15.91 5.83
CA ILE A 24 2.75 16.71 5.12
C ILE A 24 1.55 15.86 4.76
N GLY A 25 0.35 16.34 5.09
CA GLY A 25 -0.92 15.87 4.55
C GLY A 25 -1.37 16.77 3.38
N ARG A 26 -1.56 16.18 2.19
CA ARG A 26 -1.99 16.89 0.97
C ARG A 26 -3.43 16.57 0.54
N GLY A 27 -4.05 15.59 1.18
CA GLY A 27 -5.31 14.98 0.77
C GLY A 27 -5.10 13.86 -0.25
N VAL A 28 -5.96 12.84 -0.24
CA VAL A 28 -6.06 11.86 -1.32
C VAL A 28 -6.57 12.55 -2.61
N ALA A 29 -6.19 12.03 -3.77
CA ALA A 29 -6.80 12.42 -5.03
C ALA A 29 -8.32 12.29 -4.90
N SER A 30 -9.06 13.39 -5.12
CA SER A 30 -10.51 13.56 -4.89
C SER A 30 -10.96 14.06 -3.51
N SER A 31 -10.06 14.37 -2.56
CA SER A 31 -10.45 15.10 -1.34
C SER A 31 -10.36 16.61 -1.53
N CYS A 32 -11.35 17.36 -1.03
CA CYS A 32 -11.40 18.83 -1.09
C CYS A 32 -10.57 19.49 0.03
N GLY A 33 -9.57 18.82 0.59
CA GLY A 33 -8.78 19.36 1.70
C GLY A 33 -7.67 18.42 2.18
N PRO A 34 -6.75 18.94 3.02
CA PRO A 34 -5.64 18.16 3.57
C PRO A 34 -6.13 16.99 4.43
N GLU A 35 -5.33 15.92 4.57
CA GLU A 35 -5.57 14.94 5.64
C GLU A 35 -5.58 15.69 6.98
N VAL A 36 -6.64 15.54 7.75
CA VAL A 36 -6.75 16.10 9.11
C VAL A 36 -6.48 14.99 10.10
N LEU A 37 -5.30 15.03 10.75
CA LEU A 37 -4.95 14.12 11.83
C LEU A 37 -5.30 14.76 13.17
N ASP A 38 -5.87 13.97 14.09
CA ASP A 38 -6.13 14.42 15.46
C ASP A 38 -4.80 14.66 16.20
N LEU A 39 -4.72 15.79 16.91
CA LEU A 39 -3.58 16.12 17.76
C LEU A 39 -3.41 15.08 18.88
N ASN A 40 -2.17 14.91 19.35
CA ASN A 40 -1.81 14.00 20.45
C ASN A 40 -2.29 12.55 20.29
N THR A 41 -2.51 12.11 19.04
CA THR A 41 -2.98 10.76 18.72
C THR A 41 -1.87 9.97 18.02
N ILE A 42 -1.75 8.69 18.35
CA ILE A 42 -0.73 7.81 17.77
C ILE A 42 -1.30 7.16 16.50
N TYR A 43 -0.60 7.30 15.39
CA TYR A 43 -0.95 6.74 14.09
C TYR A 43 0.16 5.81 13.58
N LEU A 44 -0.25 4.78 12.84
CA LEU A 44 0.58 4.13 11.85
C LEU A 44 0.53 4.96 10.56
N ILE A 45 1.68 5.44 10.09
CA ILE A 45 1.80 6.29 8.90
C ILE A 45 2.59 5.57 7.81
N TYR A 46 2.04 5.53 6.61
CA TYR A 46 2.76 5.23 5.38
C TYR A 46 3.02 6.53 4.65
N ALA A 47 4.27 6.85 4.40
CA ALA A 47 4.67 8.08 3.73
C ALA A 47 5.73 7.79 2.66
N LYS A 48 5.80 8.68 1.68
CA LYS A 48 6.89 8.72 0.69
C LYS A 48 7.61 10.04 0.80
N THR A 49 8.89 10.04 0.47
CA THR A 49 9.59 11.30 0.22
C THR A 49 8.93 11.99 -0.96
N ASP A 50 8.77 13.30 -0.88
CA ASP A 50 8.37 14.09 -2.04
C ASP A 50 9.52 14.20 -3.06
N ASP A 51 9.20 14.78 -4.22
CA ASP A 51 10.11 14.83 -5.36
C ASP A 51 11.36 15.68 -5.08
N GLU A 52 11.24 16.68 -4.20
CA GLU A 52 12.33 17.57 -3.80
C GLU A 52 13.19 16.98 -2.67
N GLY A 53 12.66 16.01 -1.92
CA GLY A 53 13.42 15.31 -0.88
C GLY A 53 13.30 15.92 0.51
N ASP A 54 12.55 17.00 0.65
CA ASP A 54 12.47 17.85 1.85
C ASP A 54 11.39 17.38 2.82
N PHE A 55 10.34 16.73 2.31
CA PHE A 55 9.18 16.36 3.10
C PHE A 55 8.79 14.89 2.95
N LEU A 56 8.08 14.40 3.96
CA LEU A 56 7.36 13.13 3.88
C LEU A 56 5.89 13.41 3.59
N SER A 57 5.43 12.99 2.41
CA SER A 57 4.02 13.07 2.04
C SER A 57 3.29 11.83 2.55
N ILE A 58 2.23 12.04 3.32
CA ILE A 58 1.35 10.95 3.76
C ILE A 58 0.71 10.30 2.52
N VAL A 59 0.78 8.97 2.47
CA VAL A 59 0.13 8.15 1.44
C VAL A 59 -1.08 7.44 2.03
N SER A 60 -0.96 6.95 3.26
CA SER A 60 -2.02 6.27 4.00
C SER A 60 -1.72 6.34 5.49
N TYR A 61 -2.76 6.29 6.32
CA TYR A 61 -2.62 6.32 7.77
C TYR A 61 -3.74 5.55 8.46
N LYS A 62 -3.47 5.06 9.67
CA LYS A 62 -4.45 4.38 10.52
C LYS A 62 -4.19 4.74 11.98
N LYS A 63 -5.23 5.02 12.75
CA LYS A 63 -5.09 5.19 14.22
C LYS A 63 -4.55 3.89 14.81
N MET A 64 -3.56 3.98 15.70
CA MET A 64 -2.99 2.78 16.33
C MET A 64 -4.02 1.96 17.09
N ALA A 65 -5.09 2.59 17.62
CA ALA A 65 -6.21 1.89 18.24
C ALA A 65 -6.91 0.88 17.31
N ASN A 66 -6.78 1.05 15.99
CA ASN A 66 -7.37 0.17 15.00
C ASN A 66 -6.33 -0.80 14.39
N VAL A 67 -5.05 -0.67 14.74
CA VAL A 67 -3.96 -1.51 14.23
C VAL A 67 -3.83 -2.74 15.12
N THR A 68 -3.90 -3.93 14.52
CA THR A 68 -3.72 -5.19 15.26
C THR A 68 -2.28 -5.70 15.15
N TYR A 69 -1.94 -6.69 15.97
CA TYR A 69 -0.64 -7.34 15.90
C TYR A 69 -0.37 -7.94 14.51
N GLU A 70 -1.38 -8.56 13.89
CA GLU A 70 -1.26 -9.14 12.54
C GLU A 70 -1.03 -8.07 11.47
N ASP A 71 -1.54 -6.85 11.66
CA ASP A 71 -1.22 -5.74 10.75
C ASP A 71 0.27 -5.41 10.79
N ILE A 72 0.87 -5.37 11.99
CA ILE A 72 2.31 -5.13 12.17
C ILE A 72 3.13 -6.29 11.63
N GLU A 73 2.78 -7.52 12.00
CA GLU A 73 3.50 -8.72 11.57
C GLU A 73 3.49 -8.86 10.04
N ARG A 74 2.33 -8.58 9.40
CA ARG A 74 2.18 -8.57 7.95
C ARG A 74 3.15 -7.58 7.29
N MET A 75 3.24 -6.37 7.82
CA MET A 75 4.17 -5.35 7.29
C MET A 75 5.63 -5.74 7.45
N GLU A 76 6.02 -6.25 8.62
CA GLU A 76 7.43 -6.51 8.93
C GLU A 76 7.96 -7.76 8.22
N ASN A 77 7.14 -8.81 8.12
CA ASN A 77 7.62 -10.14 7.72
C ASN A 77 7.13 -10.59 6.33
N TYR A 78 6.05 -9.98 5.81
CA TYR A 78 5.39 -10.48 4.61
C TYR A 78 5.40 -9.50 3.43
N TYR A 79 5.53 -8.20 3.67
CA TYR A 79 5.63 -7.22 2.58
C TYR A 79 6.96 -7.31 1.86
N ASP A 80 6.92 -7.68 0.58
CA ASP A 80 8.09 -7.77 -0.29
C ASP A 80 7.97 -6.78 -1.46
N CYS A 81 8.84 -5.76 -1.46
CA CYS A 81 8.84 -4.73 -2.50
C CYS A 81 9.48 -5.18 -3.82
N SER A 82 9.99 -6.42 -3.91
CA SER A 82 10.46 -7.00 -5.18
C SER A 82 9.32 -7.50 -6.07
N CYS A 83 8.10 -7.61 -5.52
CA CYS A 83 6.92 -8.06 -6.22
C CYS A 83 5.93 -6.92 -6.50
N GLU A 84 5.23 -7.03 -7.62
CA GLU A 84 4.16 -6.11 -8.00
C GLU A 84 2.78 -6.72 -7.68
N ILE A 85 1.83 -5.87 -7.29
CA ILE A 85 0.45 -6.31 -7.03
C ILE A 85 -0.40 -6.01 -8.27
N SER A 86 -1.03 -7.04 -8.83
CA SER A 86 -1.85 -6.95 -10.03
C SER A 86 -3.33 -7.12 -9.66
N PHE A 87 -4.07 -6.01 -9.68
CA PHE A 87 -5.52 -5.98 -9.41
C PHE A 87 -6.38 -6.41 -10.62
N ASN A 88 -5.77 -6.76 -11.75
CA ASN A 88 -6.46 -7.16 -12.97
C ASN A 88 -7.02 -8.59 -12.86
N ASN A 89 -8.14 -8.71 -12.15
CA ASN A 89 -9.00 -9.90 -12.16
C ASN A 89 -10.09 -9.87 -13.22
N PHE A 90 -10.13 -8.84 -14.07
CA PHE A 90 -10.84 -9.00 -15.31
C PHE A 90 -10.06 -10.03 -16.13
N ALA A 91 -10.44 -11.30 -15.97
CA ALA A 91 -10.38 -12.26 -17.08
C ALA A 91 -10.78 -11.49 -18.34
N PRO A 92 -10.14 -11.73 -19.50
CA PRO A 92 -10.53 -11.07 -20.74
C PRO A 92 -12.04 -11.15 -20.81
N VAL A 93 -12.70 -10.01 -20.62
CA VAL A 93 -14.12 -9.90 -20.90
C VAL A 93 -14.16 -10.42 -22.32
N ILE A 94 -14.88 -11.52 -22.55
CA ILE A 94 -15.11 -12.01 -23.90
C ILE A 94 -15.81 -10.84 -24.57
N GLY A 95 -15.03 -10.01 -25.25
CA GLY A 95 -15.54 -8.83 -25.90
C GLY A 95 -16.55 -9.30 -26.95
N PRO A 96 -17.47 -8.42 -27.36
CA PRO A 96 -18.31 -8.72 -28.52
C PRO A 96 -17.43 -9.25 -29.67
N PRO A 97 -17.91 -10.22 -30.47
CA PRO A 97 -17.09 -10.89 -31.48
C PRO A 97 -16.40 -9.85 -32.37
N GLY A 98 -15.06 -9.83 -32.34
CA GLY A 98 -14.22 -8.87 -33.08
C GLY A 98 -13.22 -8.07 -32.24
N TRP A 99 -13.25 -8.16 -30.91
CA TRP A 99 -12.19 -7.58 -30.07
C TRP A 99 -10.95 -8.50 -30.06
N PRO A 100 -9.73 -7.96 -30.24
CA PRO A 100 -8.52 -8.76 -30.16
C PRO A 100 -8.41 -9.38 -28.77
N SER A 101 -8.20 -10.69 -28.69
CA SER A 101 -7.92 -11.33 -27.41
C SER A 101 -6.70 -10.63 -26.79
N SER A 102 -6.82 -10.10 -25.58
CA SER A 102 -5.63 -9.80 -24.78
C SER A 102 -4.90 -11.13 -24.64
N GLY A 103 -3.82 -11.30 -25.40
CA GLY A 103 -3.11 -12.58 -25.53
C GLY A 103 -2.71 -13.16 -24.17
N LEU A 104 -2.27 -14.42 -24.19
CA LEU A 104 -1.67 -15.08 -23.01
C LEU A 104 -0.70 -14.12 -22.31
N SER A 105 -0.88 -13.97 -20.99
CA SER A 105 0.01 -13.14 -20.17
C SER A 105 1.45 -13.62 -20.30
N ASP A 106 2.38 -12.68 -20.40
CA ASP A 106 3.81 -12.95 -20.43
C ASP A 106 4.21 -13.71 -19.13
N PRO A 107 4.77 -14.93 -19.22
CA PRO A 107 5.12 -15.73 -18.04
C PRO A 107 6.16 -15.04 -17.15
N VAL A 108 6.99 -14.13 -17.68
CA VAL A 108 7.94 -13.33 -16.88
C VAL A 108 7.20 -12.34 -15.98
N LYS A 109 6.08 -11.78 -16.45
CA LYS A 109 5.21 -10.93 -15.61
C LYS A 109 4.52 -11.75 -14.53
N GLU A 110 4.07 -12.95 -14.84
CA GLU A 110 3.42 -13.83 -13.85
C GLU A 110 4.34 -14.26 -12.70
N MET A 111 5.67 -14.27 -12.92
CA MET A 111 6.65 -14.55 -11.87
C MET A 111 6.90 -13.35 -10.94
N LYS A 112 6.70 -12.12 -11.44
CA LYS A 112 6.96 -10.87 -10.70
C LYS A 112 5.71 -10.22 -10.10
N GLU A 113 4.53 -10.69 -10.49
CA GLU A 113 3.25 -10.13 -10.07
C GLU A 113 2.47 -11.12 -9.19
N CYS A 114 1.90 -10.62 -8.09
CA CYS A 114 0.82 -11.32 -7.40
C CYS A 114 -0.52 -10.93 -8.02
N LYS A 115 -1.19 -11.90 -8.65
CA LYS A 115 -2.60 -11.76 -9.05
C LYS A 115 -3.46 -11.80 -7.79
N VAL A 116 -4.07 -10.66 -7.46
CA VAL A 116 -4.95 -10.53 -6.30
C VAL A 116 -6.17 -11.43 -6.52
N PRO A 117 -6.69 -12.21 -5.56
CA PRO A 117 -7.94 -12.97 -5.73
C PRO A 117 -9.17 -12.07 -5.86
N PHE A 118 -10.25 -12.52 -6.54
CA PHE A 118 -11.46 -11.68 -6.70
C PHE A 118 -12.12 -11.30 -5.37
N ASN A 119 -12.15 -12.23 -4.43
CA ASN A 119 -12.68 -12.06 -3.08
C ASN A 119 -11.58 -11.75 -2.06
N TYR A 120 -10.50 -11.10 -2.49
CA TYR A 120 -9.41 -10.77 -1.57
C TYR A 120 -9.86 -9.80 -0.49
N CYS A 121 -9.12 -9.90 0.60
CA CYS A 121 -9.33 -9.10 1.77
C CYS A 121 -8.26 -8.02 1.83
N ARG A 122 -8.69 -6.75 1.73
CA ARG A 122 -7.76 -5.63 1.63
C ARG A 122 -6.88 -5.48 2.88
N ARG A 123 -7.42 -5.81 4.05
CA ARG A 123 -6.67 -5.75 5.30
C ARG A 123 -5.65 -6.88 5.37
N SER A 124 -6.04 -8.14 5.18
CA SER A 124 -5.15 -9.29 5.39
C SER A 124 -4.19 -9.59 4.25
N GLY A 125 -4.45 -9.09 3.04
CA GLY A 125 -3.73 -9.46 1.84
C GLY A 125 -2.27 -8.98 1.80
N TYR A 126 -1.37 -9.82 1.30
CA TYR A 126 0.01 -9.43 1.00
C TYR A 126 0.54 -10.15 -0.24
N CYS A 127 1.62 -9.62 -0.79
CA CYS A 127 2.37 -10.20 -1.90
C CYS A 127 3.83 -10.42 -1.48
N LYS A 128 4.33 -11.65 -1.66
CA LYS A 128 5.68 -12.03 -1.21
C LYS A 128 6.40 -12.88 -2.26
N ASN A 129 7.71 -12.67 -2.42
CA ASN A 129 8.53 -13.56 -3.23
C ASN A 129 8.83 -14.84 -2.43
N ILE A 130 8.41 -15.97 -2.97
CA ILE A 130 8.74 -17.31 -2.44
C ILE A 130 9.50 -18.02 -3.55
N GLU A 131 10.79 -18.26 -3.33
CA GLU A 131 11.66 -19.00 -4.25
C GLU A 131 11.68 -18.43 -5.68
N GLY A 132 11.70 -17.11 -5.83
CA GLY A 132 11.74 -16.43 -7.12
C GLY A 132 10.37 -16.19 -7.75
N LYS A 133 9.27 -16.59 -7.09
CA LYS A 133 7.90 -16.38 -7.56
C LYS A 133 7.09 -15.52 -6.60
N CYS A 134 6.49 -14.46 -7.11
CA CYS A 134 5.57 -13.62 -6.37
C CYS A 134 4.23 -14.33 -6.14
N THR A 135 3.87 -14.52 -4.87
CA THR A 135 2.68 -15.27 -4.46
C THR A 135 1.81 -14.42 -3.53
N TRP A 136 0.50 -14.43 -3.79
CA TRP A 136 -0.48 -13.78 -2.92
C TRP A 136 -0.73 -14.63 -1.68
N GLY A 137 -0.73 -13.98 -0.51
CA GLY A 137 -1.08 -14.61 0.77
C GLY A 137 -2.06 -13.76 1.57
N ASN A 138 -2.56 -14.33 2.66
CA ASN A 138 -3.43 -13.65 3.60
C ASN A 138 -2.91 -13.88 5.02
N HIS A 139 -2.80 -12.80 5.80
CA HIS A 139 -2.44 -12.85 7.22
C HIS A 139 -3.24 -11.81 8.01
N GLY A 140 -3.99 -12.26 9.01
CA GLY A 140 -4.91 -11.44 9.81
C GLY A 140 -6.36 -11.45 9.33
N GLU A 141 -7.18 -10.66 10.01
CA GLU A 141 -8.64 -10.57 9.79
C GLU A 141 -9.01 -9.58 8.67
N CYS A 142 -10.27 -9.68 8.22
CA CYS A 142 -10.80 -8.86 7.13
C CYS A 142 -11.60 -7.64 7.53
N ASP A 143 -11.98 -7.57 8.79
CA ASP A 143 -12.74 -6.48 9.37
C ASP A 143 -11.82 -5.38 9.90
#